data_AF-A0A940M408-F1
#
_entry.id   AF-A0A940M408-F1
#
_cell.length_a   1.000
_cell.length_b   1.000
_cell.length_c   1.000
_cell.angle_alpha   90.00
_cell.angle_beta   90.00
_cell.angle_gamma   90.00
#
_symmetry.space_group_name_H-M   'P 1'
#
loop_
_entity.id
_entity.type
_entity.pdbx_description
1 polymer ?
#
loop_
_entity_poly.entity_id
_entity_poly.type
_entity_poly.pdbx_seq_one_letter_code
_entity_poly.pdbx_strand_id
1 'polypeptide(L)'
;SLSCHTDRCPTGIATQNPNRWKHLEPLDKATRVHNFHDNTLRALRDLLCAAGLAHPSELGPEHILRRVSPVEIRSLAALYRYLRPGELLQGIPEHAVFHDFWAEARSDAFQPPARVEALRRSKC
;
A
#
# COMPACT_ATOMS: atom_id res chain seq x y z
N SER A 1 -14.78 2.71 -21.40
CA SER A 1 -14.61 4.13 -21.05
C SER A 1 -14.73 4.28 -19.54
N LEU A 2 -13.67 4.70 -18.86
CA LEU A 2 -13.67 4.98 -17.42
C LEU A 2 -14.16 6.42 -17.21
N SER A 3 -15.47 6.59 -16.98
CA SER A 3 -16.14 7.90 -16.86
C SER A 3 -16.60 8.24 -15.44
N CYS A 4 -16.03 7.57 -14.42
CA CYS A 4 -16.52 7.59 -13.04
C CYS A 4 -16.69 9.01 -12.44
N HIS A 5 -15.82 9.96 -12.82
CA HIS A 5 -15.85 11.34 -12.31
C HIS A 5 -16.89 12.26 -12.97
N THR A 6 -17.53 11.81 -14.07
CA THR A 6 -18.43 12.65 -14.87
C THR A 6 -19.91 12.42 -14.60
N ASP A 7 -20.24 11.56 -13.62
CA ASP A 7 -21.60 11.09 -13.36
C ASP A 7 -22.25 10.30 -14.54
N ARG A 8 -21.46 9.92 -15.55
CA ARG A 8 -21.94 9.19 -16.75
C ARG A 8 -21.48 7.73 -16.78
N CYS A 9 -21.38 7.09 -15.63
CA CYS A 9 -21.00 5.68 -15.54
C CYS A 9 -22.03 4.80 -16.27
N PRO A 10 -21.63 4.02 -17.31
CA PRO A 10 -22.57 3.23 -18.09
C PRO A 10 -23.13 2.04 -17.31
N THR A 11 -22.39 1.52 -16.33
CA THR A 11 -22.82 0.38 -15.50
C THR A 11 -23.68 0.79 -14.32
N GLY A 12 -23.93 2.09 -14.13
CA GLY A 12 -24.75 2.62 -13.03
C GLY A 12 -24.08 2.63 -11.65
N ILE A 13 -22.79 2.23 -11.54
CA ILE A 13 -22.09 2.13 -10.25
C ILE A 13 -21.70 3.51 -9.69
N ALA A 14 -21.00 4.32 -10.49
CA ALA A 14 -20.50 5.64 -10.08
C ALA A 14 -21.37 6.75 -10.70
N THR A 15 -22.63 6.86 -10.25
CA THR A 15 -23.55 7.89 -10.70
C THR A 15 -24.68 8.17 -9.69
N GLN A 16 -25.10 9.43 -9.60
CA GLN A 16 -26.28 9.86 -8.85
C GLN A 16 -27.55 9.85 -9.70
N ASN A 17 -27.44 9.65 -11.02
CA ASN A 17 -28.59 9.64 -11.92
C ASN A 17 -29.45 8.37 -11.70
N PRO A 18 -30.71 8.53 -11.23
CA PRO A 18 -31.58 7.38 -10.93
C PRO A 18 -31.83 6.48 -12.14
N ASN A 19 -31.92 7.03 -13.34
CA ASN A 19 -32.18 6.22 -14.53
C ASN A 19 -31.00 5.31 -14.89
N ARG A 20 -29.81 5.53 -14.33
CA ARG A 20 -28.63 4.67 -14.53
C ARG A 20 -28.52 3.59 -13.46
N TRP A 21 -28.62 3.96 -12.18
CA TRP A 21 -28.40 3.00 -11.10
C TRP A 21 -29.62 2.11 -10.80
N LYS A 22 -30.84 2.50 -11.17
CA LYS A 22 -32.05 1.66 -11.00
C LYS A 22 -31.97 0.30 -11.70
N HIS A 23 -31.13 0.17 -12.72
CA HIS A 23 -30.90 -1.07 -13.46
C HIS A 23 -29.79 -1.94 -12.84
N LEU A 24 -29.22 -1.51 -11.71
CA LEU A 24 -28.35 -2.38 -10.90
C LEU A 24 -29.23 -3.42 -10.22
N GLU A 25 -28.82 -4.68 -10.31
CA GLU A 25 -29.38 -5.79 -9.54
C GLU A 25 -28.43 -6.11 -8.36
N PRO A 26 -28.62 -5.52 -7.16
CA PRO A 26 -27.64 -5.66 -6.08
C PRO A 26 -27.59 -7.08 -5.52
N LEU A 27 -28.72 -7.79 -5.51
CA LEU A 27 -28.81 -9.16 -4.99
C LEU A 27 -28.03 -10.14 -5.86
N ASP A 28 -28.13 -10.03 -7.19
CA ASP A 28 -27.29 -10.82 -8.12
C ASP A 28 -25.80 -10.49 -7.93
N LYS A 29 -25.47 -9.19 -7.92
CA LYS A 29 -24.08 -8.74 -7.78
C LYS A 29 -23.47 -9.11 -6.43
N ALA A 30 -24.26 -9.19 -5.36
CA ALA A 30 -23.81 -9.62 -4.05
C ALA A 30 -23.24 -11.04 -4.09
N THR A 31 -23.91 -11.97 -4.78
CA THR A 31 -23.41 -13.35 -4.98
C THR A 31 -22.06 -13.35 -5.70
N ARG A 32 -21.90 -12.50 -6.71
CA ARG A 32 -20.63 -12.37 -7.44
C ARG A 32 -19.52 -11.79 -6.57
N VAL A 33 -19.81 -10.81 -5.73
CA VAL A 33 -18.86 -10.23 -4.76
C VAL A 33 -18.46 -11.27 -3.72
N HIS A 34 -19.42 -12.06 -3.21
CA HIS A 34 -19.16 -13.16 -2.29
C HIS A 34 -18.21 -14.20 -2.92
N ASN A 35 -18.52 -14.66 -4.12
CA ASN A 35 -17.68 -15.63 -4.83
C ASN A 35 -16.30 -15.06 -5.14
N PHE A 36 -16.19 -13.78 -5.49
CA PHE A 36 -14.91 -13.12 -5.70
C PHE A 36 -14.07 -13.10 -4.42
N HIS A 37 -14.68 -12.78 -3.28
CA HIS A 37 -14.01 -12.78 -1.98
C HIS A 37 -13.55 -14.18 -1.57
N ASP A 38 -14.42 -15.20 -1.69
CA ASP A 38 -14.06 -16.59 -1.37
C ASP A 38 -12.87 -17.08 -2.22
N ASN A 39 -12.88 -16.79 -3.53
CA ASN A 39 -11.76 -17.13 -4.40
C ASN A 39 -10.49 -16.35 -4.06
N THR A 40 -10.61 -15.10 -3.61
CA THR A 40 -9.46 -14.30 -3.14
C THR A 40 -8.83 -14.93 -1.90
N LEU A 41 -9.63 -15.39 -0.94
CA LEU A 41 -9.13 -16.08 0.26
C LEU A 41 -8.47 -17.42 -0.07
N ARG A 42 -9.04 -18.19 -1.00
CA ARG A 42 -8.41 -19.45 -1.48
C ARG A 42 -7.05 -19.18 -2.12
N ALA A 43 -6.97 -18.20 -3.02
CA ALA A 43 -5.71 -17.82 -3.65
C ALA A 43 -4.67 -17.33 -2.62
N LEU A 44 -5.09 -16.53 -1.64
CA LEU A 44 -4.21 -16.09 -0.55
C LEU A 44 -3.68 -17.28 0.25
N ARG A 45 -4.54 -18.22 0.63
CA ARG A 45 -4.13 -19.44 1.34
C ARG A 45 -3.09 -20.23 0.53
N ASP A 46 -3.35 -20.45 -0.76
CA ASP A 46 -2.45 -21.23 -1.61
C ASP A 46 -1.07 -20.54 -1.73
N LEU A 47 -1.02 -19.21 -1.82
CA LEU A 47 0.22 -18.44 -1.78
C LEU A 47 0.96 -18.55 -0.45
N LEU A 48 0.25 -18.49 0.68
CA LEU A 48 0.84 -18.64 2.02
C LEU A 48 1.43 -20.04 2.21
N CYS A 49 0.69 -21.08 1.83
CA CYS A 49 1.19 -22.46 1.90
C CYS A 49 2.41 -22.66 1.00
N ALA A 50 2.43 -22.07 -0.20
CA ALA A 50 3.58 -22.11 -1.09
C ALA A 50 4.81 -21.39 -0.51
N ALA A 51 4.59 -20.35 0.30
CA ALA A 51 5.64 -19.68 1.07
C ALA A 51 6.03 -20.40 2.37
N GLY A 52 5.37 -21.53 2.70
CA GLY A 52 5.62 -22.28 3.93
C GLY A 52 5.00 -21.68 5.20
N LEU A 53 4.00 -20.80 5.04
CA LEU A 53 3.35 -20.07 6.13
C LEU A 53 1.97 -20.66 6.47
N ALA A 54 1.63 -20.70 7.75
CA ALA A 54 0.33 -21.20 8.20
C ALA A 54 -0.73 -20.09 8.33
N HIS A 55 -0.31 -18.85 8.62
CA HIS A 55 -1.19 -17.71 8.83
C HIS A 55 -0.64 -16.43 8.16
N PRO A 56 -1.50 -15.52 7.64
CA PRO A 56 -1.04 -14.28 7.02
C PRO A 56 -0.17 -13.38 7.90
N SER A 57 -0.29 -13.48 9.24
CA SER A 57 0.54 -12.71 10.18
C SER A 57 2.02 -13.13 10.19
N GLU A 58 2.33 -14.30 9.64
CA GLU A 58 3.72 -14.79 9.51
C GLU A 58 4.43 -14.18 8.29
N LEU A 59 3.72 -13.41 7.46
CA LEU A 59 4.33 -12.68 6.35
C LEU A 59 5.34 -11.64 6.86
N GLY A 60 6.60 -12.03 6.85
CA GLY A 60 7.75 -11.14 7.01
C GLY A 60 8.22 -10.47 5.71
N PRO A 61 9.07 -9.45 5.81
CA PRO A 61 9.62 -8.72 4.66
C PRO A 61 10.51 -9.56 3.75
N GLU A 62 10.98 -10.72 4.19
CA GLU A 62 11.69 -11.72 3.40
C GLU A 62 10.80 -12.37 2.33
N HIS A 63 9.48 -12.43 2.54
CA HIS A 63 8.52 -13.02 1.60
C HIS A 63 8.10 -12.09 0.47
N ILE A 64 8.33 -10.77 0.61
CA ILE A 64 7.89 -9.78 -0.37
C ILE A 64 9.07 -9.43 -1.29
N LEU A 65 8.99 -9.88 -2.54
CA LEU A 65 10.02 -9.61 -3.55
C LEU A 65 9.65 -8.40 -4.40
N ARG A 66 10.61 -7.49 -4.55
CA ARG A 66 10.49 -6.31 -5.41
C ARG A 66 11.55 -6.36 -6.51
N ARG A 67 11.12 -6.19 -7.76
CA ARG A 67 12.01 -5.92 -8.87
C ARG A 67 12.54 -4.49 -8.76
N VAL A 68 13.85 -4.33 -8.61
CA VAL A 68 14.51 -3.02 -8.46
C VAL A 68 15.19 -2.55 -9.73
N SER A 69 15.48 -3.47 -10.64
CA SER A 69 15.94 -3.18 -12.00
C SER A 69 15.45 -4.29 -12.96
N PRO A 70 15.63 -4.15 -14.28
CA PRO A 70 15.27 -5.20 -15.23
C PRO A 70 15.90 -6.57 -14.91
N VAL A 71 17.07 -6.57 -14.28
CA VAL A 71 17.87 -7.78 -13.99
C VAL A 71 17.92 -8.16 -12.51
N GLU A 72 17.39 -7.32 -11.62
CA GLU A 72 17.55 -7.49 -10.18
C GLU A 72 16.20 -7.53 -9.45
N ILE A 73 16.01 -8.59 -8.67
CA ILE A 73 14.89 -8.78 -7.75
C ILE A 73 15.48 -8.99 -6.36
N ARG A 74 14.96 -8.26 -5.38
CA ARG A 74 15.39 -8.36 -3.97
C ARG A 74 14.17 -8.41 -3.05
N SER A 75 14.32 -9.09 -1.92
CA SER A 75 13.31 -9.07 -0.86
C SER A 75 13.27 -7.70 -0.18
N LEU A 76 12.14 -7.34 0.44
CA LEU A 76 12.07 -6.14 1.25
C LEU A 76 13.05 -6.19 2.43
N ALA A 77 13.26 -7.38 3.00
CA ALA A 77 14.27 -7.62 4.04
C ALA A 77 15.68 -7.20 3.60
N ALA A 78 16.03 -7.40 2.32
CA ALA A 78 17.32 -7.01 1.77
C ALA A 78 17.36 -5.55 1.29
N LEU A 79 16.21 -4.93 1.00
CA LEU A 79 16.12 -3.57 0.47
C LEU A 79 16.02 -2.51 1.57
N TYR A 80 15.35 -2.82 2.66
CA TYR A 80 15.12 -1.87 3.75
C TYR A 80 15.92 -2.25 4.98
N ARG A 81 16.41 -1.21 5.68
CA ARG A 81 16.97 -1.39 7.02
C ARG A 81 15.83 -1.32 8.04
N TYR A 82 15.53 -2.47 8.64
CA TYR A 82 14.60 -2.55 9.76
C TYR A 82 15.33 -2.16 11.04
N LEU A 83 14.68 -1.34 11.86
CA LEU A 83 15.18 -0.97 13.17
C LEU A 83 14.88 -2.06 14.18
N ARG A 84 15.81 -2.28 15.10
CA ARG A 84 15.55 -3.08 16.29
C ARG A 84 14.64 -2.32 17.25
N PRO A 85 13.81 -3.01 18.04
CA PRO A 85 13.04 -2.37 19.11
C PRO A 85 13.95 -1.52 20.01
N GLY A 86 13.59 -0.24 20.19
CA GLY A 86 14.34 0.70 21.03
C GLY A 86 15.61 1.30 20.40
N GLU A 87 15.98 0.97 19.16
CA GLU A 87 17.22 1.45 18.54
C GLU A 87 17.31 2.98 18.49
N LEU A 88 16.18 3.63 18.18
CA LEU A 88 16.07 5.09 18.13
C LEU A 88 16.21 5.79 19.50
N LEU A 89 16.09 5.04 20.60
CA LEU A 89 16.28 5.57 21.95
C LEU A 89 17.76 5.58 22.37
N GLN A 90 18.59 4.77 21.71
CA GLN A 90 20.01 4.62 22.03
C GLN A 90 20.91 5.51 21.17
N GLY A 91 20.39 6.02 20.05
CA GLY A 91 21.11 6.89 19.14
C GLY A 91 20.48 6.97 17.76
N ILE A 92 21.21 7.59 16.83
CA ILE A 92 20.80 7.70 15.43
C ILE A 92 21.29 6.46 14.68
N PRO A 93 20.39 5.64 14.08
CA PRO A 93 20.77 4.49 13.27
C PRO A 93 21.59 4.91 12.03
N GLU A 94 22.50 4.04 11.58
CA GLU A 94 23.40 4.29 10.43
C GLU A 94 22.68 4.58 9.11
N HIS A 95 21.42 4.16 8.97
CA HIS A 95 20.71 4.30 7.72
C HIS A 95 20.48 5.78 7.39
N ALA A 96 20.84 6.19 6.16
CA ALA A 96 20.89 7.59 5.73
C ALA A 96 19.62 8.38 6.09
N VAL A 97 18.43 7.79 5.94
CA VAL A 97 17.15 8.43 6.31
C VAL A 97 17.15 8.94 7.77
N PHE A 98 17.70 8.18 8.73
CA PHE A 98 17.71 8.68 10.11
C PHE A 98 18.75 9.80 10.27
N HIS A 99 19.95 9.67 9.71
CA HIS A 99 20.91 10.78 9.74
C HIS A 99 20.37 12.08 9.12
N ASP A 100 19.65 11.95 8.01
CA ASP A 100 19.13 13.05 7.21
C ASP A 100 17.92 13.78 7.82
N PHE A 101 17.16 13.09 8.67
CA PHE A 101 15.86 13.56 9.14
C PHE A 101 15.72 13.56 10.66
N TRP A 102 16.50 12.78 11.41
CA TRP A 102 16.29 12.57 12.84
C TRP A 102 16.50 13.82 13.69
N ALA A 103 17.51 14.64 13.38
CA ALA A 103 17.78 15.88 14.12
C ALA A 103 16.66 16.93 13.98
N GLU A 104 15.92 16.90 12.87
CA GLU A 104 14.79 17.78 12.60
C GLU A 104 13.44 17.13 12.97
N ALA A 105 13.43 15.83 13.29
CA ALA A 105 12.23 15.09 13.59
C ALA A 105 11.64 15.51 14.94
N ARG A 106 10.33 15.70 14.98
CA ARG A 106 9.59 16.10 16.18
C ARG A 106 8.36 15.21 16.37
N SER A 107 8.07 14.82 17.61
CA SER A 107 6.89 14.01 17.92
C SER A 107 5.59 14.80 17.87
N ASP A 108 5.67 16.12 17.96
CA ASP A 108 4.53 17.05 17.98
C ASP A 108 4.29 17.77 16.63
N ALA A 109 5.09 17.48 15.60
CA ALA A 109 4.95 18.09 14.28
C ALA A 109 5.37 17.15 13.14
N PHE A 110 4.57 17.08 12.08
CA PHE A 110 4.82 16.27 10.87
C PHE A 110 5.24 17.12 9.66
N GLN A 111 5.69 18.35 9.90
CA GLN A 111 6.12 19.23 8.83
C GLN A 111 7.44 18.75 8.21
N PRO A 112 7.63 18.93 6.90
CA PRO A 112 8.90 18.58 6.28
C PRO A 112 10.04 19.45 6.84
N PRO A 113 11.28 18.94 6.87
CA PRO A 113 12.48 19.77 7.04
C PRO A 113 12.49 21.00 6.14
N ALA A 114 13.12 22.08 6.59
CA ALA A 114 13.21 23.33 5.82
C ALA A 114 13.80 23.10 4.42
N ARG A 115 14.80 22.21 4.28
CA ARG A 115 15.39 21.83 2.99
C ARG A 115 14.38 21.18 2.03
N VAL A 116 13.51 20.32 2.55
CA VAL A 116 12.48 19.63 1.76
C VAL A 116 11.35 20.60 1.41
N GLU A 117 11.01 21.49 2.33
CA GLU A 117 10.02 22.55 2.09
C GLU A 117 10.48 23.51 1.00
N ALA A 118 11.76 23.93 1.02
CA ALA A 118 12.34 24.78 -0.01
C ALA A 118 12.27 24.13 -1.41
N LEU A 119 12.58 22.83 -1.52
CA LEU A 119 12.46 22.06 -2.76
C LEU A 119 11.01 21.97 -3.28
N ARG A 120 10.00 22.04 -2.40
CA ARG A 120 8.59 22.07 -2.82
C ARG A 120 8.23 23.42 -3.42
N ARG A 121 8.76 24.51 -2.87
CA ARG A 121 8.51 25.88 -3.33
C ARG A 121 9.26 26.22 -4.62
N SER A 122 10.40 25.57 -4.88
CA SER A 122 11.18 25.75 -6.12
C SER A 122 10.66 24.96 -7.33
N LYS A 123 9.54 24.23 -7.18
CA LYS A 123 8.86 23.55 -8.29
C LYS A 123 7.84 24.45 -9.02
N CYS A 124 7.85 25.74 -8.70
CA CYS A 124 7.16 26.78 -9.46
C CYS A 124 8.12 27.42 -10.47
#